data_AF-A0A2M7EG61-F1
#
_entry.id   AF-A0A2M7EG61-F1
#
_cell.length_a   1.000
_cell.length_b   1.000
_cell.length_c   1.000
_cell.angle_alpha   90.00
_cell.angle_beta   90.00
_cell.angle_gamma   90.00
#
_symmetry.space_group_name_H-M   'P 1'
#
loop_
_entity.id
_entity.type
_entity.pdbx_description
1 polymer ?
#
loop_
_entity_poly.entity_id
_entity_poly.type
_entity_poly.pdbx_seq_one_letter_code
_entity_poly.pdbx_strand_id
1 'polypeptide(L)' 'MLKTLALPKVEYITSTEGKPKAVVLSLEDWKRITETLKIMSSKELMESIRLAKKQLRGTTKLLSLKEVMENL' A
#
# COMPACT_ATOMS: atom_id res chain seq x y z
N MET A 1 -17.62 5.87 1.48
CA MET A 1 -16.99 6.58 0.34
C MET A 1 -15.69 5.88 -0.01
N LEU A 2 -15.57 5.28 -1.19
CA LEU A 2 -14.25 4.95 -1.72
C LEU A 2 -13.53 6.27 -1.97
N LYS A 3 -12.52 6.60 -1.16
CA LYS A 3 -11.54 7.62 -1.54
C LYS A 3 -10.91 7.11 -2.83
N THR A 4 -11.26 7.71 -3.97
CA THR A 4 -10.55 7.47 -5.22
C THR A 4 -9.09 7.77 -4.95
N LEU A 5 -8.25 6.73 -4.94
CA LEU A 5 -6.81 6.92 -4.78
C LEU A 5 -6.37 7.75 -5.98
N ALA A 6 -5.98 9.00 -5.73
CA ALA A 6 -5.41 9.84 -6.76
C ALA A 6 -4.18 9.12 -7.32
N LEU A 7 -4.14 9.00 -8.65
CA LEU A 7 -2.99 8.42 -9.34
C LEU A 7 -1.76 9.30 -9.08
N PRO A 8 -0.56 8.71 -8.97
CA PRO A 8 0.67 9.46 -8.87
C PRO A 8 0.80 10.45 -10.02
N LYS A 9 1.19 11.69 -9.71
CA LYS A 9 1.57 12.64 -10.76
C LYS A 9 2.97 12.29 -11.23
N VAL A 10 3.11 11.95 -12.50
CA VAL A 10 4.37 11.53 -13.11
C VAL A 10 4.77 12.49 -14.23
N GLU A 11 6.05 12.80 -14.28
CA GLU A 11 6.68 13.52 -15.39
C GLU A 11 7.73 12.62 -16.04
N TYR A 12 7.95 12.78 -17.34
CA TYR A 12 8.87 11.92 -18.09
C TYR A 12 10.05 12.74 -18.60
N ILE A 13 11.24 12.19 -18.43
CA ILE A 13 12.46 12.71 -19.06
C ILE A 13 12.70 11.86 -20.30
N THR A 14 12.74 12.50 -21.47
CA THR A 14 12.99 11.85 -22.76
C THR A 14 14.43 12.03 -23.22
N SER A 15 14.91 11.12 -24.07
CA SER A 15 16.13 11.29 -24.85
C SER A 15 15.93 12.32 -25.96
N THR A 16 17.02 12.74 -26.60
CA THR A 16 16.97 13.57 -27.82
C THR A 16 16.19 12.92 -28.97
N GLU A 17 16.17 11.58 -29.02
CA GLU A 17 15.33 10.80 -29.96
C GLU A 17 13.85 10.70 -29.56
N GLY A 18 13.42 11.37 -28.48
CA GLY A 18 12.03 11.34 -27.99
C GLY A 18 11.65 10.08 -27.19
N LYS A 19 12.58 9.16 -26.91
CA LYS A 19 12.31 7.93 -26.14
C LYS A 19 12.30 8.22 -24.64
N PRO A 20 11.36 7.67 -23.85
CA PRO A 20 11.34 7.86 -22.40
C PRO A 20 12.58 7.20 -21.75
N LYS A 21 13.31 7.96 -20.95
CA LYS A 21 14.54 7.53 -20.26
C LYS A 21 14.36 7.40 -18.76
N ALA A 22 13.58 8.29 -18.15
CA ALA A 22 13.30 8.27 -16.72
C ALA A 22 11.89 8.80 -16.42
N VAL A 23 11.38 8.42 -15.25
CA VAL A 23 10.14 8.94 -14.67
C VAL A 23 10.51 9.74 -13.42
N VAL A 24 10.01 10.96 -13.33
CA VAL A 24 10.09 11.81 -12.15
C VAL A 24 8.75 11.69 -11.43
N LEU A 25 8.83 11.42 -10.14
CA LEU A 25 7.69 11.30 -9.25
C LEU A 25 8.03 11.90 -7.90
N SER A 26 6.99 12.23 -7.13
CA SER A 26 7.17 12.70 -5.76
C SER A 26 7.80 11.61 -4.90
N LEU A 27 8.57 12.01 -3.88
CA LEU A 27 9.11 11.06 -2.89
C LEU A 27 7.99 10.32 -2.14
N GLU A 28 6.83 10.96 -1.96
CA GLU A 28 5.67 10.36 -1.34
C GLU A 28 5.09 9.22 -2.20
N ASP A 29 4.89 9.46 -3.49
CA ASP A 29 4.39 8.43 -4.40
C ASP A 29 5.39 7.29 -4.55
N TRP A 30 6.69 7.58 -4.56
CA TRP A 30 7.73 6.54 -4.58
C TRP A 30 7.62 5.64 -3.35
N LYS A 31 7.48 6.22 -2.16
CA LYS A 31 7.29 5.46 -0.91
C LYS A 31 6.03 4.61 -0.96
N ARG A 32 4.90 5.17 -1.41
CA ARG A 32 3.62 4.44 -1.51
C ARG A 32 3.73 3.23 -2.45
N ILE A 33 4.36 3.41 -3.62
CA ILE A 33 4.55 2.34 -4.61
C ILE A 33 5.48 1.26 -4.04
N THR A 34 6.64 1.66 -3.50
CA THR A 34 7.63 0.71 -2.98
C THR A 34 7.11 -0.07 -1.77
N GLU A 35 6.39 0.57 -0.86
CA GLU A 35 5.73 -0.10 0.28
C GLU A 35 4.68 -1.11 -0.22
N THR A 36 3.85 -0.72 -1.18
CA THR A 36 2.84 -1.62 -1.77
C THR A 36 3.49 -2.84 -2.41
N LEU A 37 4.55 -2.65 -3.21
CA LEU A 37 5.30 -3.75 -3.83
C LEU A 37 5.95 -4.65 -2.78
N LYS A 38 6.50 -4.07 -1.70
CA LYS A 38 7.08 -4.83 -0.59
C LYS A 38 6.03 -5.71 0.09
N ILE A 39 4.84 -5.17 0.37
CA ILE A 39 3.73 -5.93 0.93
C ILE A 39 3.32 -7.07 -0.01
N MET A 40 3.11 -6.76 -1.29
CA MET A 40 2.68 -7.74 -2.30
C MET A 40 3.70 -8.85 -2.57
N SER A 41 4.99 -8.57 -2.36
CA SER A 41 6.05 -9.57 -2.54
C SER A 41 6.00 -10.71 -1.51
N SER A 42 5.36 -10.50 -0.36
CA SER A 42 5.23 -11.52 0.69
C SER A 42 3.89 -12.23 0.63
N LYS A 43 3.90 -13.52 0.26
CA LYS A 43 2.69 -14.36 0.24
C LYS A 43 2.05 -14.49 1.63
N GLU A 44 2.87 -14.64 2.66
CA GLU A 44 2.42 -14.77 4.06
C GLU A 44 1.71 -13.50 4.54
N LEU A 45 2.29 -12.33 4.25
CA LEU A 45 1.69 -11.06 4.62
C LEU A 45 0.38 -10.82 3.85
N MET A 46 0.35 -11.16 2.55
CA MET A 46 -0.87 -11.06 1.75
C MET A 46 -2.00 -11.94 2.29
N GLU A 47 -1.68 -13.15 2.74
CA GLU A 47 -2.64 -14.05 3.38
C GLU A 47 -3.12 -13.51 4.73
N SER A 48 -2.20 -12.97 5.55
CA SER A 48 -2.53 -12.31 6.81
C SER A 48 -3.47 -11.12 6.62
N ILE A 49 -3.22 -10.28 5.60
CA ILE A 49 -4.10 -9.16 5.22
C ILE A 49 -5.48 -9.68 4.78
N ARG A 50 -5.56 -10.80 4.05
CA ARG A 50 -6.83 -11.41 3.63
C ARG A 50 -7.65 -11.87 4.84
N LEU A 51 -7.01 -12.54 5.80
CA LEU A 51 -7.64 -12.98 7.05
C LEU A 51 -8.11 -11.77 7.87
N ALA A 52 -7.27 -10.76 8.05
CA ALA A 52 -7.64 -9.53 8.75
C ALA A 52 -8.85 -8.83 8.10
N LYS A 53 -8.90 -8.74 6.76
CA LYS A 53 -10.07 -8.21 6.03
C LYS A 53 -11.33 -9.04 6.28
N LYS A 54 -11.21 -10.36 6.40
CA LYS A 54 -12.36 -11.24 6.72
C LYS A 54 -12.84 -10.98 8.15
N GLN A 55 -11.92 -10.83 9.12
CA GLN A 55 -12.25 -10.52 10.51
C GLN A 55 -12.97 -9.17 10.62
N LEU A 56 -12.46 -8.13 9.94
CA LEU A 56 -13.07 -6.79 9.91
C LEU A 56 -14.50 -6.76 9.34
N ARG A 57 -14.81 -7.67 8.42
CA ARG A 57 -16.14 -7.79 7.80
C ARG A 57 -17.05 -8.78 8.54
N GLY A 58 -16.48 -9.62 9.40
CA GLY A 58 -17.19 -10.65 10.13
C GLY A 58 -17.70 -10.16 11.48
N THR A 59 -18.15 -11.11 12.29
CA THR A 59 -18.56 -10.89 13.69
C THR A 59 -17.42 -11.12 14.69
N THR A 60 -16.19 -11.31 14.20
CA THR A 60 -15.03 -11.55 15.06
C THR A 60 -14.79 -10.32 15.94
N LYS A 61 -14.76 -10.53 17.28
CA LYS A 61 -14.45 -9.45 18.22
C LYS A 61 -13.04 -8.93 17.95
N LEU A 62 -12.95 -7.66 17.55
CA LEU A 62 -11.68 -6.94 17.44
C LEU A 62 -11.29 -6.47 18.83
N LEU A 63 -10.01 -6.54 19.15
CA LEU A 63 -9.49 -6.02 20.40
C LEU A 63 -9.18 -4.53 20.25
N SER A 64 -9.56 -3.76 21.25
CA SER A 64 -9.12 -2.37 21.42
C SER A 64 -7.63 -2.32 21.77
N LEU A 65 -7.01 -1.15 21.59
CA LEU A 65 -5.62 -0.94 22.01
C LEU A 65 -5.41 -1.30 23.49
N LYS A 66 -6.35 -0.93 24.36
CA LYS A 66 -6.30 -1.27 25.79
C LYS A 66 -6.29 -2.79 26.01
N GLU A 67 -7.21 -3.51 25.38
CA GLU A 67 -7.28 -4.97 25.49
C GLU A 67 -6.01 -5.65 24.94
N VAL A 68 -5.40 -5.13 23.88
CA VAL A 68 -4.13 -5.65 23.36
C VAL A 68 -3.00 -5.44 24.37
N MET A 69 -2.88 -4.23 24.94
CA MET A 69 -1.82 -3.88 25.90
C MET A 69 -1.93 -4.62 27.23
N GLU A 70 -3.14 -5.01 27.66
CA GLU A 70 -3.35 -5.80 28.87
C GLU A 70 -2.96 -7.29 28.71
N ASN A 71 -2.79 -7.77 27.47
CA ASN A 71 -2.47 -9.16 27.15
C ASN A 71 -1.08 -9.34 26.48
N LEU A 72 -0.28 -8.29 26.45
CA LEU A 72 1.12 -8.27 25.99
C LEU A 72 2.09 -8.46 27.16
#